data_AF-A0A7T2S665-F1
#
_entry.id   AF-A0A7T2S665-F1
#
_cell.length_a   1.000
_cell.length_b   1.000
_cell.length_c   1.000
_cell.angle_alpha   90.00
_cell.angle_beta   90.00
_cell.angle_gamma   90.00
#
_symmetry.space_group_name_H-M   'P 1'
#
loop_
_entity.id
_entity.type
_entity.pdbx_description
1 polymer ?
#
loop_
_entity_poly.entity_id
_entity_poly.type
_entity_poly.pdbx_seq_one_letter_code
_entity_poly.pdbx_strand_id
1 'polypeptide(L)'
;MKVVALLIALALVLTGAWYGRNVPFSKQWPLFEALRTTAAIIFAVVGAWLAIIYPERLKLSYKARGKTSGNDDDKSSELFTPAVNSTYILCIVLALGVIAPLIQSVGLWGNILYWRGASYGLLVALTIWQLWTVLLTLDPADRIKSFMEKEQRHKNNVNALMGTDKQ
;
A
#
# COMPACT_ATOMS: atom_id res chain seq x y z
N MET A 1 -8.06 6.05 -18.04
CA MET A 1 -6.84 5.31 -17.58
C MET A 1 -7.15 4.28 -16.50
N LYS A 2 -7.87 4.62 -15.42
CA LYS A 2 -8.21 3.69 -14.32
C LYS A 2 -8.86 2.37 -14.77
N VAL A 3 -9.83 2.44 -15.69
CA VAL A 3 -10.51 1.25 -16.25
C VAL A 3 -9.56 0.36 -17.06
N VAL A 4 -8.68 0.97 -17.86
CA VAL A 4 -7.68 0.23 -18.66
C VAL A 4 -6.69 -0.49 -17.75
N ALA A 5 -6.20 0.18 -16.71
CA ALA A 5 -5.31 -0.43 -15.71
C ALA A 5 -6.00 -1.59 -14.99
N LEU A 6 -7.29 -1.46 -14.65
CA LEU A 6 -8.08 -2.52 -14.02
C LEU A 6 -8.25 -3.72 -14.96
N LEU A 7 -8.54 -3.50 -16.24
CA LEU A 7 -8.64 -4.57 -17.24
C LEU A 7 -7.31 -5.31 -17.43
N ILE A 8 -6.19 -4.59 -17.47
CA ILE A 8 -4.85 -5.19 -17.54
C ILE A 8 -4.57 -6.02 -16.30
N ALA A 9 -4.88 -5.49 -15.10
CA ALA A 9 -4.70 -6.21 -13.85
C ALA A 9 -5.55 -7.49 -13.81
N LEU A 10 -6.82 -7.41 -14.22
CA LEU A 10 -7.70 -8.58 -14.30
C LEU A 10 -7.15 -9.62 -15.29
N ALA A 11 -6.69 -9.19 -16.46
CA ALA A 11 -6.10 -10.08 -17.45
C ALA A 11 -4.84 -10.78 -16.89
N LEU A 12 -3.96 -10.07 -16.19
CA LEU A 12 -2.77 -10.63 -15.55
C LEU A 12 -3.13 -11.64 -14.44
N VAL A 13 -4.17 -11.37 -13.65
CA VAL A 13 -4.64 -12.29 -12.61
C VAL A 13 -5.22 -13.57 -13.23
N LEU A 14 -6.02 -13.44 -14.29
CA LEU A 14 -6.63 -14.59 -14.97
C LEU A 14 -5.59 -15.45 -15.70
N THR A 15 -4.65 -14.82 -16.43
CA THR A 15 -3.55 -15.55 -17.09
C THR A 15 -2.62 -16.17 -16.05
N GLY A 16 -2.32 -15.44 -14.98
CA GLY A 16 -1.58 -15.94 -13.83
C GLY A 16 -2.24 -17.16 -13.21
N ALA A 17 -3.54 -17.11 -12.93
CA ALA A 17 -4.28 -18.25 -12.37
C ALA A 17 -4.30 -19.47 -13.33
N TRP A 18 -4.42 -19.21 -14.64
CA TRP A 18 -4.44 -20.28 -15.65
C TRP A 18 -3.08 -20.97 -15.82
N TYR A 19 -1.98 -20.22 -15.89
CA TYR A 19 -0.62 -20.77 -15.96
C TYR A 19 -0.09 -21.28 -14.61
N GLY A 20 -0.47 -20.60 -13.52
CA GLY A 20 -0.09 -20.92 -12.14
C GLY A 20 -0.59 -22.28 -11.66
N ARG A 21 -1.57 -22.83 -12.36
CA ARG A 21 -2.06 -24.20 -12.17
C ARG A 21 -0.96 -25.26 -12.25
N ASN A 22 0.04 -25.04 -13.11
CA ASN A 22 1.19 -25.93 -13.28
C ASN A 22 2.33 -25.64 -12.30
N VAL A 23 2.28 -24.55 -11.53
CA VAL A 23 3.34 -24.16 -10.59
C VAL A 23 3.12 -24.83 -9.24
N PRO A 24 4.05 -25.64 -8.71
CA PRO A 24 3.88 -26.33 -7.45
C PRO A 24 3.87 -25.36 -6.28
N PHE A 25 3.06 -25.65 -5.25
CA PHE A 25 2.90 -24.76 -4.09
C PHE A 25 4.24 -24.45 -3.39
N SER A 26 5.17 -25.40 -3.36
CA SER A 26 6.54 -25.20 -2.85
C SER A 26 7.29 -24.05 -3.54
N LYS A 27 7.03 -23.79 -4.83
CA LYS A 27 7.62 -22.65 -5.55
C LYS A 27 6.84 -21.35 -5.36
N GLN A 28 5.56 -21.44 -4.98
CA GLN A 28 4.72 -20.27 -4.66
C GLN A 28 5.01 -19.74 -3.26
N TRP A 29 5.41 -20.60 -2.33
CA TRP A 29 5.63 -20.26 -0.93
C TRP A 29 6.67 -19.14 -0.71
N PRO A 30 7.87 -19.17 -1.34
CA PRO A 30 8.84 -18.09 -1.21
C PRO A 30 8.31 -16.74 -1.72
N LEU A 31 7.39 -16.76 -2.70
CA LEU A 31 6.78 -15.53 -3.22
C LEU A 31 5.78 -14.93 -2.22
N PHE A 32 5.01 -15.76 -1.51
CA PHE A 32 4.16 -15.28 -0.41
C PHE A 32 4.99 -14.73 0.75
N GLU A 33 6.11 -15.38 1.09
CA GLU A 33 7.03 -14.87 2.11
C GLU A 33 7.66 -13.55 1.70
N ALA A 34 8.13 -13.43 0.45
CA ALA A 34 8.64 -12.18 -0.08
C ALA A 34 7.58 -11.07 0.00
N LEU A 35 6.34 -11.37 -0.41
CA LEU A 35 5.24 -10.42 -0.38
C LEU A 35 4.91 -9.96 1.06
N ARG A 36 4.96 -10.89 2.04
CA ARG A 36 4.79 -10.57 3.46
C ARG A 36 5.87 -9.59 3.93
N THR A 37 7.14 -9.87 3.62
CA THR A 37 8.27 -9.02 4.01
C THR A 37 8.16 -7.64 3.37
N THR A 38 7.82 -7.56 2.08
CA THR A 38 7.62 -6.28 1.38
C THR A 38 6.47 -5.48 2.01
N ALA A 39 5.34 -6.13 2.31
CA ALA A 39 4.22 -5.48 2.98
C ALA A 39 4.58 -4.95 4.38
N ALA A 40 5.37 -5.70 5.15
CA ALA A 40 5.85 -5.27 6.47
C ALA A 40 6.78 -4.05 6.39
N ILE A 41 7.69 -4.02 5.41
CA ILE A 41 8.59 -2.87 5.17
C ILE A 41 7.75 -1.63 4.84
N ILE A 42 6.79 -1.74 3.92
CA ILE A 42 5.95 -0.61 3.52
C ILE A 42 5.10 -0.11 4.68
N PHE A 43 4.51 -1.03 5.45
CA PHE A 43 3.77 -0.69 6.66
C PHE A 43 4.64 0.09 7.67
N ALA A 44 5.88 -0.36 7.91
CA ALA A 44 6.81 0.32 8.81
C ALA A 44 7.20 1.72 8.31
N VAL A 45 7.58 1.84 7.03
CA VAL A 45 8.00 3.12 6.43
C VAL A 45 6.84 4.11 6.39
N VAL A 46 5.68 3.72 5.87
CA VAL A 46 4.50 4.59 5.80
C VAL A 46 4.02 5.00 7.21
N GLY A 47 4.04 4.07 8.17
CA GLY A 47 3.70 4.35 9.56
C GLY A 47 4.62 5.40 10.20
N ALA A 48 5.93 5.28 9.96
CA ALA A 48 6.91 6.27 10.43
C ALA A 48 6.71 7.64 9.77
N TRP A 49 6.48 7.67 8.45
CA TRP A 49 6.21 8.92 7.72
C TRP A 49 4.93 9.61 8.20
N LEU A 50 3.85 8.88 8.45
CA LEU A 50 2.60 9.44 9.00
C LEU A 50 2.82 10.07 10.39
N ALA A 51 3.63 9.44 11.23
CA ALA A 51 3.96 9.97 12.56
C ALA A 51 4.79 11.26 12.49
N ILE A 52 5.65 11.41 11.47
CA ILE A 52 6.50 12.59 11.27
C ILE A 52 5.75 13.74 10.60
N ILE A 53 5.00 13.48 9.51
CA ILE A 53 4.39 14.54 8.68
C ILE A 53 3.07 15.06 9.29
N TYR A 54 2.26 14.19 9.89
CA TYR A 54 0.92 14.55 10.40
C TYR A 54 0.80 14.38 11.94
N PRO A 55 1.69 14.99 12.74
CA PRO A 55 1.63 14.86 14.19
C PRO A 55 0.34 15.45 14.78
N GLU A 56 -0.23 16.49 14.15
CA GLU A 56 -1.42 17.19 14.65
C GLU A 56 -2.73 16.44 14.44
N ARG A 57 -2.88 15.71 13.33
CA ARG A 57 -4.11 14.94 13.04
C ARG A 57 -4.20 13.67 13.88
N LEU A 58 -3.05 13.04 14.16
CA LEU A 58 -2.98 11.89 15.09
C LEU A 58 -3.41 12.29 16.51
N LYS A 59 -3.00 13.49 16.97
CA LYS A 59 -3.42 14.06 18.27
C LYS A 59 -4.89 14.45 18.30
N LEU A 60 -5.43 14.99 17.20
CA LEU A 60 -6.84 15.40 17.11
C LEU A 60 -7.80 14.20 17.05
N SER A 61 -7.50 13.14 16.32
CA SER A 61 -8.33 11.91 16.31
C SER A 61 -8.36 11.23 17.70
N TYR A 62 -7.30 11.35 18.49
CA TYR A 62 -7.29 10.85 19.87
C TYR A 62 -8.13 11.73 20.83
N LYS A 63 -8.22 13.05 20.56
CA LYS A 63 -8.98 14.02 21.36
C LYS A 63 -10.47 14.12 20.94
N ALA A 64 -10.81 13.74 19.71
CA ALA A 64 -12.16 13.83 19.15
C ALA A 64 -13.12 12.69 19.55
N ARG A 65 -12.67 11.66 20.28
CA ARG A 65 -13.57 10.62 20.84
C ARG A 65 -14.57 11.17 21.88
N GLY A 66 -14.54 12.46 22.18
CA GLY A 66 -15.44 13.12 23.13
C GLY A 66 -16.52 14.05 22.56
N LYS A 67 -16.54 14.41 21.27
CA LYS A 67 -17.58 15.33 20.76
C LYS A 67 -18.04 14.99 19.34
N THR A 68 -19.32 14.68 19.26
CA THR A 68 -20.14 14.48 18.07
C THR A 68 -20.29 15.73 17.21
N SER A 69 -20.44 15.48 15.90
CA SER A 69 -20.97 16.34 14.82
C SER A 69 -20.09 17.45 14.25
N GLY A 70 -19.87 17.39 12.93
CA GLY A 70 -19.38 18.53 12.14
C GLY A 70 -18.80 18.19 10.76
N ASN A 71 -19.66 17.76 9.83
CA ASN A 71 -19.67 17.84 8.35
C ASN A 71 -18.49 18.37 7.46
N ASP A 72 -17.21 18.34 7.86
CA ASP A 72 -16.09 18.88 7.05
C ASP A 72 -14.91 17.89 6.84
N ASP A 73 -15.17 16.58 6.79
CA ASP A 73 -14.10 15.55 6.84
C ASP A 73 -13.73 14.87 5.50
N ASP A 74 -14.22 15.36 4.35
CA ASP A 74 -14.21 14.58 3.10
C ASP A 74 -12.88 14.57 2.31
N LYS A 75 -11.84 15.28 2.79
CA LYS A 75 -10.50 15.32 2.15
C LYS A 75 -9.35 14.78 3.02
N SER A 76 -9.63 14.42 4.26
CA SER A 76 -8.61 13.96 5.23
C SER A 76 -8.40 12.44 5.22
N SER A 77 -9.31 11.69 4.59
CA SER A 77 -9.31 10.22 4.54
C SER A 77 -8.42 9.62 3.43
N GLU A 78 -8.10 10.40 2.38
CA GLU A 78 -7.31 9.91 1.22
C GLU A 78 -5.83 9.64 1.53
N LEU A 79 -5.26 10.26 2.57
CA LEU A 79 -3.85 10.09 2.93
C LEU A 79 -3.59 8.84 3.81
N PHE A 80 -4.61 8.37 4.52
CA PHE A 80 -4.52 7.13 5.32
C PHE A 80 -4.76 5.87 4.49
N THR A 81 -5.31 6.03 3.28
CA THR A 81 -5.67 4.93 2.38
C THR A 81 -4.49 4.00 2.07
N PRO A 82 -3.26 4.48 1.78
CA PRO A 82 -2.14 3.58 1.46
C PRO A 82 -1.67 2.75 2.66
N ALA A 83 -1.65 3.34 3.87
CA ALA A 83 -1.24 2.65 5.09
C ALA A 83 -2.21 1.51 5.44
N VAL A 84 -3.51 1.82 5.43
CA VAL A 84 -4.58 0.85 5.72
C VAL A 84 -4.63 -0.25 4.66
N ASN A 85 -4.50 0.09 3.38
CA ASN A 85 -4.46 -0.89 2.29
C ASN A 85 -3.30 -1.88 2.44
N SER A 86 -2.10 -1.41 2.82
CA SER A 86 -0.96 -2.31 3.05
C SER A 86 -1.16 -3.22 4.27
N THR A 87 -1.82 -2.73 5.33
CA THR A 87 -2.17 -3.55 6.50
C THR A 87 -3.16 -4.66 6.12
N TYR A 88 -4.17 -4.38 5.30
CA TYR A 88 -5.09 -5.41 4.81
C TYR A 88 -4.38 -6.51 4.02
N ILE A 89 -3.46 -6.14 3.11
CA ILE A 89 -2.66 -7.11 2.34
C ILE A 89 -1.80 -7.95 3.28
N LEU A 90 -1.14 -7.32 4.26
CA LEU A 90 -0.33 -8.01 5.27
C LEU A 90 -1.18 -9.03 6.06
N CYS A 91 -2.37 -8.64 6.51
CA CYS A 91 -3.30 -9.54 7.20
C CYS A 91 -3.72 -10.72 6.31
N ILE A 92 -4.02 -10.48 5.04
CA ILE A 92 -4.38 -11.54 4.08
C ILE A 92 -3.20 -12.50 3.87
N VAL A 93 -1.99 -12.00 3.64
CA VAL A 93 -0.79 -12.83 3.42
C VAL A 93 -0.38 -13.60 4.68
N LEU A 94 -0.58 -13.02 5.87
CA LEU A 94 -0.40 -13.71 7.14
C LEU A 94 -1.42 -14.83 7.32
N ALA A 95 -2.71 -14.54 7.10
CA ALA A 95 -3.78 -15.54 7.17
C ALA A 95 -3.54 -16.69 6.19
N LEU A 96 -3.18 -16.39 4.94
CA LEU A 96 -2.81 -17.40 3.93
C LEU A 96 -1.59 -18.21 4.35
N GLY A 97 -0.59 -17.59 4.98
CA GLY A 97 0.56 -18.28 5.53
C GLY A 97 0.21 -19.30 6.61
N VAL A 98 -0.84 -19.05 7.39
CA VAL A 98 -1.29 -20.00 8.43
C VAL A 98 -2.25 -21.04 7.86
N ILE A 99 -3.17 -20.62 7.00
CA ILE A 99 -4.25 -21.46 6.46
C ILE A 99 -3.73 -22.43 5.40
N ALA A 100 -2.82 -22.01 4.53
CA ALA A 100 -2.35 -22.84 3.42
C ALA A 100 -1.66 -24.16 3.85
N PRO A 101 -0.72 -24.17 4.82
CA PRO A 101 -0.17 -25.44 5.31
C PRO A 101 -1.21 -26.29 6.05
N LEU A 102 -2.20 -25.67 6.71
CA LEU A 102 -3.33 -26.36 7.35
C LEU A 102 -4.22 -27.08 6.33
N ILE A 103 -4.49 -26.45 5.18
CA ILE A 103 -5.24 -27.07 4.08
C ILE A 103 -4.44 -28.21 3.46
N GLN A 104 -3.12 -28.05 3.34
CA GLN A 104 -2.24 -29.08 2.80
C GLN A 104 -2.15 -30.31 3.72
N SER A 105 -2.20 -30.13 5.03
CA SER A 105 -2.12 -31.23 6.00
C SER A 105 -3.40 -32.07 6.11
N VAL A 106 -4.57 -31.50 5.81
CA VAL A 106 -5.87 -32.19 5.87
C VAL A 106 -6.12 -33.11 4.67
N GLY A 107 -5.29 -33.05 3.62
CA GLY A 107 -5.40 -33.98 2.50
C GLY A 107 -6.74 -33.90 1.78
N LEU A 108 -7.13 -32.71 1.30
CA LEU A 108 -8.31 -32.57 0.45
C LEU A 108 -8.02 -33.18 -0.94
N TRP A 109 -8.47 -34.43 -1.16
CA TRP A 109 -8.27 -35.23 -2.38
C TRP A 109 -9.07 -34.77 -3.60
N GLY A 110 -9.61 -33.54 -3.57
CA GLY A 110 -10.37 -32.96 -4.67
C GLY A 110 -9.63 -31.77 -5.27
N ASN A 111 -9.19 -31.90 -6.52
CA ASN A 111 -8.88 -30.74 -7.38
C ASN A 111 -7.70 -29.85 -6.95
N ILE A 112 -6.59 -30.45 -6.48
CA ILE A 112 -5.32 -29.77 -6.14
C ILE A 112 -4.85 -28.76 -7.22
N LEU A 113 -5.15 -29.08 -8.49
CA LEU A 113 -4.80 -28.25 -9.64
C LEU A 113 -5.54 -26.91 -9.59
N TYR A 114 -6.84 -26.89 -9.28
CA TYR A 114 -7.61 -25.65 -9.15
C TYR A 114 -7.15 -24.80 -7.96
N TRP A 115 -6.83 -25.42 -6.82
CA TRP A 115 -6.29 -24.73 -5.65
C TRP A 115 -4.94 -24.07 -5.92
N ARG A 116 -4.05 -24.73 -6.68
CA ARG A 116 -2.76 -24.15 -7.11
C ARG A 116 -2.91 -22.96 -8.05
N GLY A 117 -3.87 -23.03 -8.96
CA GLY A 117 -4.21 -21.91 -9.85
C GLY A 117 -4.80 -20.73 -9.08
N ALA A 118 -5.73 -21.01 -8.15
CA ALA A 118 -6.35 -20.00 -7.30
C ALA A 118 -5.34 -19.31 -6.38
N SER A 119 -4.44 -20.07 -5.73
CA SER A 119 -3.39 -19.49 -4.88
C SER A 119 -2.42 -18.62 -5.67
N TYR A 120 -2.05 -19.04 -6.88
CA TYR A 120 -1.17 -18.25 -7.73
C TYR A 120 -1.87 -16.99 -8.28
N GLY A 121 -3.15 -17.09 -8.69
CA GLY A 121 -3.95 -15.94 -9.09
C GLY A 121 -4.11 -14.92 -7.96
N LEU A 122 -4.36 -15.38 -6.74
CA LEU A 122 -4.38 -14.55 -5.55
C LEU A 122 -3.01 -13.89 -5.30
N LEU A 123 -1.92 -14.63 -5.46
CA LEU A 123 -0.56 -14.08 -5.35
C LEU A 123 -0.34 -12.94 -6.34
N VAL A 124 -0.71 -13.12 -7.62
CA VAL A 124 -0.62 -12.08 -8.66
C VAL A 124 -1.52 -10.88 -8.35
N ALA A 125 -2.73 -11.11 -7.85
CA ALA A 125 -3.63 -10.02 -7.46
C ALA A 125 -3.03 -9.19 -6.31
N LEU A 126 -2.49 -9.87 -5.30
CA LEU A 126 -1.87 -9.21 -4.14
C LEU A 126 -0.57 -8.49 -4.51
N THR A 127 0.25 -9.01 -5.43
CA THR A 127 1.46 -8.32 -5.89
C THR A 127 1.13 -7.05 -6.67
N ILE A 128 0.14 -7.10 -7.56
CA ILE A 128 -0.33 -5.91 -8.29
C ILE A 128 -0.89 -4.87 -7.31
N TRP A 129 -1.70 -5.31 -6.34
CA TRP A 129 -2.23 -4.42 -5.31
C TRP A 129 -1.10 -3.81 -4.48
N GLN A 130 -0.12 -4.60 -4.04
CA GLN A 130 1.02 -4.10 -3.26
C GLN A 130 1.82 -3.06 -4.06
N LEU A 131 2.05 -3.32 -5.35
CA LEU A 131 2.75 -2.39 -6.24
C LEU A 131 1.97 -1.07 -6.42
N TRP A 132 0.65 -1.15 -6.57
CA TRP A 132 -0.21 0.02 -6.60
C TRP A 132 -0.12 0.84 -5.29
N THR A 133 -0.12 0.17 -4.14
CA THR A 133 0.06 0.82 -2.84
C THR A 133 1.41 1.52 -2.74
N VAL A 134 2.50 0.90 -3.20
CA VAL A 134 3.83 1.55 -3.23
C VAL A 134 3.80 2.83 -4.08
N LEU A 135 3.19 2.77 -5.26
CA LEU A 135 3.08 3.95 -6.12
C LEU A 135 2.28 5.08 -5.45
N LEU A 136 1.21 4.74 -4.72
CA LEU A 136 0.45 5.73 -3.94
C LEU A 136 1.27 6.34 -2.80
N THR A 137 2.22 5.60 -2.21
CA THR A 137 3.10 6.15 -1.16
C THR A 137 4.16 7.13 -1.69
N LEU A 138 4.44 7.11 -2.99
CA LEU A 138 5.38 8.06 -3.62
C LEU A 138 4.76 9.46 -3.80
N ASP A 139 3.45 9.56 -4.05
CA ASP A 139 2.76 10.86 -4.22
C ASP A 139 2.94 11.82 -3.02
N PRO A 140 2.68 11.44 -1.75
CA PRO A 140 2.91 12.34 -0.63
C PRO A 140 4.39 12.73 -0.47
N ALA A 141 5.34 11.84 -0.80
CA ALA A 141 6.77 12.14 -0.76
C ALA A 141 7.14 13.22 -1.80
N ASP A 142 6.62 13.11 -3.03
CA ASP A 142 6.82 14.11 -4.08
C ASP A 142 6.15 15.45 -3.76
N ARG A 143 4.96 15.41 -3.16
CA ARG A 143 4.26 16.62 -2.72
C ARG A 143 5.08 17.40 -1.68
N ILE A 144 5.67 16.72 -0.70
CA ILE A 144 6.52 17.37 0.31
C ILE A 144 7.73 18.03 -0.34
N LYS A 145 8.40 17.35 -1.27
CA LYS A 145 9.53 17.93 -1.99
C LYS A 145 9.13 19.20 -2.75
N SER A 146 7.97 19.19 -3.41
CA SER A 146 7.46 20.35 -4.14
C SER A 146 7.09 21.54 -3.24
N PHE A 147 6.61 21.29 -2.03
CA PHE A 147 6.35 22.32 -1.03
C PHE A 147 7.66 22.95 -0.52
N MET A 148 8.65 22.12 -0.20
CA MET A 148 9.97 22.59 0.24
C MET A 148 10.65 23.45 -0.84
N GLU A 149 10.57 23.07 -2.11
CA GLU A 149 11.14 23.84 -3.23
C GLU A 149 10.45 25.20 -3.42
N LYS A 150 9.11 25.27 -3.26
CA LYS A 150 8.37 26.55 -3.34
C LYS A 150 8.73 27.49 -2.19
N GLU A 151 8.87 26.96 -0.98
CA GLU A 151 9.23 27.75 0.19
C GLU A 151 10.68 28.24 0.13
N GLN A 152 11.60 27.40 -0.36
CA GLN A 152 12.99 27.78 -0.61
C GLN A 152 13.09 28.92 -1.63
N ARG A 153 12.32 28.85 -2.73
CA ARG A 153 12.27 29.92 -3.74
C ARG A 153 11.69 31.22 -3.18
N HIS A 154 10.67 31.13 -2.33
CA HIS A 154 10.09 32.32 -1.71
C HIS A 154 11.09 32.99 -0.75
N LYS A 155 11.79 32.22 0.09
CA LYS A 155 12.87 32.74 0.95
C LYS A 155 14.01 33.36 0.17
N ASN A 156 14.44 32.73 -0.93
CA ASN A 156 15.51 33.29 -1.77
C ASN A 156 15.08 34.62 -2.42
N ASN A 157 13.84 34.72 -2.90
CA ASN A 157 13.33 35.96 -3.49
C ASN A 157 13.19 37.08 -2.46
N VAL A 158 12.69 36.77 -1.25
CA VAL A 158 12.57 37.76 -0.17
C VAL A 158 13.96 38.22 0.31
N ASN A 159 14.93 37.32 0.43
CA ASN A 159 16.32 37.69 0.75
C ASN A 159 16.99 38.51 -0.36
N ALA A 160 16.72 38.23 -1.63
CA ALA A 160 17.23 39.03 -2.74
C ALA A 160 16.68 40.46 -2.70
N LEU A 161 15.39 40.63 -2.35
CA LEU A 161 14.76 41.94 -2.20
C LEU A 161 15.29 42.69 -0.97
N MET A 162 15.43 42.03 0.18
CA MET A 162 15.98 42.64 1.40
C MET A 162 17.48 42.94 1.35
N GLY A 163 18.25 42.23 0.51
CA GLY A 163 19.68 42.48 0.31
C GLY A 163 19.99 43.69 -0.57
N THR A 164 19.00 44.20 -1.30
CA THR A 164 19.18 45.34 -2.23
C THR A 164 19.05 46.70 -1.52
N ASP A 165 18.57 46.74 -0.27
CA ASP A 165 18.37 47.97 0.52
C ASP A 165 19.63 48.43 1.31
N LYS A 166 20.81 47.87 1.01
CA LYS A 166 22.07 48.18 1.74
C LYS A 166 23.20 48.78 0.89
N GLN A 167 22.90 49.33 -0.28
CA GLN A 167 23.88 50.11 -1.06
C GLN A 167 23.54 51.58 -1.10
#